data_AF-A0A6B3EE60-F1
#
_entry.id   AF-A0A6B3EE60-F1
#
_cell.length_a   1.000
_cell.length_b   1.000
_cell.length_c   1.000
_cell.angle_alpha   90.00
_cell.angle_beta   90.00
_cell.angle_gamma   90.00
#
_symmetry.space_group_name_H-M   'P 1'
#
loop_
_entity.id
_entity.type
_entity.pdbx_description
1 polymer ?
#
loop_
_entity_poly.entity_id
_entity_poly.type
_entity_poly.pdbx_seq_one_letter_code
_entity_poly.pdbx_strand_id
1 'polypeptide(L)' 'KHALPLSERTYACTACGAVSPRDKNSARVMLVRAGLIPAGADGGRPAGATLPQAA' A
#
# COMPACT_ATOMS: atom_id res chain seq x y z
N LYS A 1 20.71 7.39 5.72
CA LYS A 1 19.29 7.00 5.53
C LYS A 1 18.69 6.66 6.90
N HIS A 2 17.74 7.45 7.41
CA HIS A 2 17.16 7.24 8.74
C HIS A 2 16.02 6.23 8.62
N ALA A 3 16.29 4.98 9.00
CA ALA A 3 15.25 3.96 9.04
C ALA A 3 14.30 4.26 10.21
N LEU A 4 13.00 4.14 9.97
CA LEU A 4 12.01 4.25 11.04
C LEU A 4 12.23 3.13 12.08
N PRO A 5 12.17 3.45 13.38
CA PRO A 5 12.19 2.45 14.44
C PRO A 5 10.94 1.55 14.33
N LEU A 6 11.02 0.33 14.87
CA LEU A 6 9.97 -0.68 14.70
C LEU A 6 8.59 -0.19 15.17
N SER A 7 8.56 0.56 16.28
CA SER A 7 7.34 1.15 16.85
C SER A 7 6.64 2.12 15.90
N GLU A 8 7.38 2.76 14.99
CA GLU A 8 6.83 3.76 14.06
C GLU A 8 6.46 3.17 12.69
N ARG A 9 6.79 1.90 12.44
CA ARG A 9 6.46 1.21 11.17
C ARG A 9 5.00 0.83 11.08
N THR A 10 4.30 0.73 12.22
CA THR A 10 2.88 0.42 12.28
C THR A 10 2.09 1.69 12.54
N TYR A 11 1.18 2.02 11.63
CA TYR A 11 0.16 3.03 11.83
C TYR A 11 -1.04 2.39 12.53
N ALA A 12 -1.56 3.04 13.58
CA ALA A 12 -2.81 2.68 14.25
C ALA A 12 -3.70 3.94 14.33
N CYS A 13 -4.85 3.91 13.66
CA CYS A 13 -5.81 5.01 13.72
C CYS A 13 -6.60 4.93 15.03
N THR A 14 -6.53 5.98 15.85
CA THR A 14 -7.32 6.04 17.10
C THR A 14 -8.81 6.27 16.87
N ALA A 15 -9.19 6.81 15.71
CA ALA A 15 -10.59 7.09 15.40
C ALA A 15 -11.35 5.85 14.88
N CYS A 16 -10.71 5.04 14.03
CA CYS A 16 -11.37 3.88 13.41
C CYS A 16 -10.72 2.53 13.73
N GLY A 17 -9.64 2.51 14.51
CA GLY A 17 -8.93 1.28 14.88
C GLY A 17 -8.14 0.60 13.76
N ALA A 18 -8.03 1.21 12.58
CA ALA A 18 -7.29 0.63 11.47
C ALA A 18 -5.79 0.50 11.81
N VAL A 19 -5.23 -0.70 11.60
CA VAL A 19 -3.81 -1.00 11.81
C VAL A 19 -3.19 -1.43 10.49
N SER A 20 -2.09 -0.78 10.08
CA SER A 20 -1.38 -1.13 8.84
C SER A 20 0.09 -0.66 8.89
N PRO A 21 0.97 -1.19 8.03
CA PRO A 21 2.28 -0.57 7.79
C PRO A 21 2.12 0.91 7.39
N ARG A 22 3.02 1.78 7.88
CA ARG A 22 2.99 3.23 7.66
C ARG A 22 3.15 3.59 6.17
N ASP A 23 3.99 2.87 5.45
CA ASP A 23 4.21 3.05 4.01
C ASP A 23 2.93 2.75 3.21
N LYS A 24 2.26 1.63 3.48
CA LYS A 24 0.97 1.27 2.84
C LYS A 24 -0.13 2.29 3.14
N ASN A 25 -0.21 2.77 4.39
CA ASN A 25 -1.15 3.85 4.74
C ASN A 25 -0.86 5.11 3.92
N SER A 26 0.41 5.50 3.82
CA SER A 26 0.83 6.68 3.07
C SER A 26 0.49 6.54 1.58
N ALA A 27 0.79 5.39 0.96
CA ALA A 27 0.42 5.09 -0.41
C ALA A 27 -1.11 5.18 -0.63
N ARG A 28 -1.89 4.56 0.27
CA ARG A 28 -3.36 4.62 0.22
C ARG A 28 -3.89 6.05 0.34
N VAL A 29 -3.34 6.85 1.26
CA VAL A 29 -3.73 8.26 1.43
C VAL A 29 -3.43 9.07 0.17
N MET A 30 -2.29 8.85 -0.49
CA MET A 30 -1.97 9.53 -1.75
C MET A 30 -2.97 9.18 -2.85
N LEU A 31 -3.32 7.89 -3.01
CA LEU A 31 -4.32 7.45 -4.00
C LEU A 31 -5.69 8.07 -3.75
N VAL A 32 -6.15 8.05 -2.49
CA VAL A 32 -7.44 8.61 -2.09
C VAL A 32 -7.48 10.12 -2.32
N ARG A 33 -6.40 10.85 -1.98
CA ARG A 33 -6.29 12.30 -2.23
C ARG A 33 -6.29 12.65 -3.72
N ALA A 34 -5.83 11.74 -4.58
CA ALA A 34 -5.91 11.87 -6.03
C ALA A 34 -7.30 11.52 -6.60
N GLY A 35 -8.27 11.13 -5.75
CA GLY A 35 -9.62 10.76 -6.19
C GLY A 35 -9.73 9.34 -6.77
N LEU A 36 -8.68 8.52 -6.65
CA LEU A 36 -8.69 7.14 -7.12
C LEU A 36 -9.33 6.23 -6.05
N ILE A 37 -10.02 5.17 -6.50
CA ILE A 37 -10.53 4.12 -5.62
C ILE A 37 -9.45 3.03 -5.52
N PRO A 38 -8.72 2.91 -4.40
CA PRO A 38 -7.65 1.93 -4.30
C PRO A 38 -8.24 0.55 -4.02
N ALA A 39 -7.88 -0.46 -4.82
CA ALA A 39 -8.16 -1.88 -4.54
C ALA A 39 -7.33 -2.45 -3.35
N GLY A 40 -6.85 -1.57 -2.46
CA GLY A 40 -5.79 -1.85 -1.48
C GLY A 40 -4.40 -1.50 -2.02
N ALA A 41 -3.52 -0.95 -1.16
CA ALA A 41 -2.12 -0.66 -1.50
C ALA A 41 -1.26 -1.93 -1.65
N ASP A 42 -1.82 -3.10 -1.34
CA ASP A 42 -1.16 -4.39 -1.50
C ASP A 42 -0.94 -4.80 -2.95
N GLY A 43 -1.52 -4.06 -3.92
CA GLY A 43 -1.21 -4.20 -5.34
C GLY A 43 -1.11 -5.66 -5.75
N GLY A 44 -2.22 -6.40 -5.59
CA GLY A 44 -2.27 -7.79 -6.02
C GLY A 44 -1.74 -7.86 -7.44
N ARG A 45 -0.68 -8.66 -7.66
CA ARG A 45 -0.08 -8.80 -8.99
C ARG A 45 -1.22 -9.10 -9.97
N PRO A 46 -1.47 -8.28 -11.00
CA PRO A 46 -2.47 -8.62 -12.00
C PRO A 46 -2.13 -10.02 -12.52
N ALA A 47 -3.14 -10.87 -12.71
CA ALA A 47 -2.94 -12.18 -13.31
C ALA A 47 -2.09 -11.95 -14.57
N GLY A 48 -0.87 -12.50 -14.58
CA GLY A 48 0.17 -12.07 -15.51
C GLY A 48 -0.36 -12.06 -16.94
N ALA A 49 -0.11 -10.96 -17.66
CA ALA A 49 -0.40 -10.91 -19.09
C ALA A 49 0.22 -12.14 -19.75
N THR A 50 -0.50 -12.79 -20.68
CA THR A 50 0.04 -13.88 -21.48
C THR A 50 1.20 -13.32 -22.31
N LEU A 51 2.41 -13.46 -21.80
CA LEU A 51 3.61 -13.08 -22.54
C LEU A 51 3.76 -14.07 -23.70
N PRO A 52 3.96 -13.61 -24.94
CA PRO A 52 4.25 -14.51 -26.05
C PRO A 52 5.53 -15.29 -25.72
N GLN A 53 5.46 -16.61 -25.86
CA GLN A 53 6.59 -17.51 -25.70
C GLN A 53 7.65 -17.11 -26.75
N ALA A 54 8.86 -16.80 -26.28
CA ALA A 54 9.98 -16.52 -27.18
C ALA A 54 10.25 -17.78 -28.03
N ALA A 55 10.38 -17.58 -29.34
CA ALA A 55 10.67 -18.60 -30.34
C ALA A 55 12.10 -19.16 -30.22
#